data_AF-A0A644Y007-F1
#
_entry.id   AF-A0A644Y007-F1
#
_cell.length_a   1.000
_cell.length_b   1.000
_cell.length_c   1.000
_cell.angle_alpha   90.00
_cell.angle_beta   90.00
_cell.angle_gamma   90.00
#
_symmetry.space_group_name_H-M   'P 1'
#
loop_
_entity.id
_entity.type
_entity.pdbx_description
1 polymer ?
#
loop_
_entity_poly.entity_id
_entity_poly.type
_entity_poly.pdbx_seq_one_letter_code
_entity_poly.pdbx_strand_id
1 'polypeptide(L)'
;MAKRAFYCPQCKANFNVESYYNKLGSPLRKCPGCLNTYYDTSVREPALMSPSDFLPKTIGAIAWCILISFAIGSAVALIAVGSISFDVFLKAGSAVFLIYVLVLRPWDYRDEINASLERLKDEKYLNALKKYGKCDIAPDSAYLKFINSDKNYV
;
A
#
# COMPACT_ATOMS: atom_id res chain seq x y z
N MET A 1 -15.94 9.49 -6.65
CA MET A 1 -15.87 8.04 -6.36
C MET A 1 -16.44 7.31 -7.57
N ALA A 2 -15.67 6.42 -8.20
CA ALA A 2 -16.14 5.69 -9.37
C ALA A 2 -16.90 4.42 -8.94
N LYS A 3 -18.09 4.20 -9.51
CA LYS A 3 -18.83 2.94 -9.34
C LYS A 3 -18.50 2.04 -10.52
N ARG A 4 -18.18 0.77 -10.26
CA ARG A 4 -17.98 -0.24 -11.31
C ARG A 4 -19.16 -1.19 -11.29
N ALA A 5 -19.73 -1.44 -12.48
CA ALA A 5 -20.71 -2.51 -12.64
C ALA A 5 -20.00 -3.85 -12.48
N PHE A 6 -20.43 -4.63 -11.50
CA PHE A 6 -20.01 -6.02 -11.33
C PHE A 6 -21.16 -6.93 -11.73
N TYR A 7 -20.85 -7.93 -12.53
CA TYR A 7 -21.79 -8.97 -12.93
C TYR A 7 -21.51 -10.24 -12.13
N CYS A 8 -22.50 -10.70 -11.36
CA CYS A 8 -22.38 -11.98 -10.67
C CYS A 8 -22.69 -13.14 -11.62
N PRO A 9 -21.77 -14.09 -11.83
CA PRO A 9 -22.00 -15.21 -12.76
C PRO A 9 -23.07 -16.20 -12.26
N GLN A 10 -23.37 -16.21 -10.95
CA GLN A 10 -24.33 -17.17 -10.39
C GLN A 10 -25.77 -16.67 -10.41
N CYS A 11 -26.02 -15.42 -9.99
CA CYS A 11 -27.38 -14.88 -9.98
C CYS A 11 -27.70 -13.97 -11.16
N LYS A 12 -26.75 -13.77 -12.07
CA LYS A 12 -26.87 -12.92 -13.27
C LYS A 12 -27.28 -11.47 -12.96
N ALA A 13 -27.14 -11.05 -11.70
CA ALA A 13 -27.49 -9.71 -11.26
C ALA A 13 -26.31 -8.77 -11.51
N ASN A 14 -26.63 -7.59 -12.01
CA ASN A 14 -25.71 -6.47 -12.10
C ASN A 14 -25.89 -5.60 -10.84
N PHE A 15 -24.78 -5.30 -10.18
CA PHE A 15 -24.79 -4.33 -9.08
C PHE A 15 -23.55 -3.46 -9.13
N ASN A 16 -23.69 -2.26 -8.57
CA ASN A 16 -22.60 -1.30 -8.51
C ASN A 16 -21.77 -1.58 -7.27
N VAL A 17 -20.50 -1.89 -7.48
CA VAL A 17 -19.50 -1.98 -6.41
C VAL A 17 -18.72 -0.67 -6.42
N GLU A 18 -18.46 -0.12 -5.24
CA GLU A 18 -17.54 1.00 -5.12
C GLU A 18 -16.15 0.56 -5.58
N SER A 19 -15.68 1.15 -6.69
CA SER A 19 -14.36 0.88 -7.23
C SER A 19 -13.36 1.73 -6.48
N TYR A 20 -12.72 1.12 -5.50
CA TYR A 20 -11.52 1.69 -4.89
C TYR A 20 -10.31 1.05 -5.54
N TYR A 21 -9.56 1.83 -6.30
CA TYR A 21 -8.30 1.35 -6.87
C TYR A 21 -7.32 1.08 -5.71
N ASN A 22 -6.81 -0.15 -5.59
CA ASN A 22 -5.89 -0.58 -4.53
C ASN A 22 -6.41 -0.38 -3.09
N LYS A 23 -7.70 -0.65 -2.83
CA LYS A 23 -8.17 -0.69 -1.44
C LYS A 23 -7.61 -1.92 -0.73
N LEU A 24 -7.14 -1.70 0.49
CA LEU A 24 -6.67 -2.76 1.37
C LEU A 24 -7.88 -3.32 2.15
N GLY A 25 -7.95 -4.64 2.28
CA GLY A 25 -9.06 -5.31 2.99
C GLY A 25 -9.31 -6.74 2.51
N SER A 26 -10.53 -7.24 2.72
CA SER A 26 -10.94 -8.59 2.25
C SER A 26 -11.31 -8.52 0.77
N PRO A 27 -10.61 -9.25 -0.12
CA PRO A 27 -11.07 -9.44 -1.50
C PRO A 27 -12.25 -10.41 -1.60
N LEU A 28 -12.49 -11.27 -0.60
CA LEU A 28 -13.67 -12.11 -0.57
C LEU A 28 -14.88 -11.30 -0.11
N ARG A 29 -15.89 -11.20 -0.98
CA ARG A 29 -17.14 -10.46 -0.72
C ARG A 29 -18.35 -11.31 -1.04
N LYS A 30 -19.48 -10.98 -0.43
CA LYS A 30 -20.78 -11.62 -0.73
C LYS A 30 -21.53 -10.80 -1.77
N CYS A 31 -22.10 -11.49 -2.75
CA CYS A 31 -23.01 -10.88 -3.71
C CYS A 31 -24.28 -10.39 -2.98
N PRO A 32 -24.75 -9.15 -3.15
CA PRO A 32 -25.96 -8.65 -2.49
C PRO A 32 -27.23 -9.38 -2.96
N GLY A 33 -27.25 -9.92 -4.19
CA GLY A 33 -28.40 -10.67 -4.71
C GLY A 33 -28.51 -12.11 -4.17
N CYS A 34 -27.47 -12.93 -4.37
CA CYS A 34 -27.51 -14.37 -4.01
C CYS A 34 -26.67 -14.77 -2.80
N LEU A 35 -26.00 -13.82 -2.14
CA LEU A 35 -25.13 -14.02 -0.98
C LEU A 35 -23.92 -14.95 -1.23
N ASN A 36 -23.74 -15.45 -2.45
CA ASN A 36 -22.58 -16.24 -2.82
C ASN A 36 -21.29 -15.42 -2.76
N THR A 37 -20.22 -16.07 -2.33
CA THR A 37 -18.89 -15.46 -2.23
C THR A 37 -18.28 -15.30 -3.62
N TYR A 38 -17.72 -14.13 -3.88
CA TYR A 38 -16.94 -13.83 -5.08
C TYR A 38 -15.63 -13.14 -4.71
N TYR A 39 -14.66 -13.18 -5.63
CA TYR A 39 -13.38 -12.51 -5.48
C TYR A 39 -13.40 -11.15 -6.17
N ASP A 40 -13.19 -10.08 -5.40
CA ASP A 40 -13.10 -8.71 -5.87
C ASP A 40 -11.64 -8.35 -6.19
N THR A 41 -11.33 -8.17 -7.47
CA THR A 41 -9.97 -7.83 -7.94
C THR A 41 -9.54 -6.40 -7.62
N SER A 42 -10.46 -5.54 -7.18
CA SER A 42 -10.13 -4.16 -6.80
C SER A 42 -9.57 -4.03 -5.38
N VAL A 43 -9.84 -5.04 -4.54
CA VAL A 43 -9.39 -5.10 -3.16
C VAL A 43 -8.21 -6.06 -3.06
N ARG A 44 -7.21 -5.70 -2.25
CA ARG A 44 -6.06 -6.55 -2.00
C ARG A 44 -5.94 -6.87 -0.52
N GLU A 45 -5.51 -8.09 -0.23
CA GLU A 45 -5.24 -8.56 1.13
C GLU A 45 -3.85 -8.06 1.57
N PRO A 46 -3.75 -7.13 2.54
CA PRO A 46 -2.49 -6.44 2.80
C PRO A 46 -1.40 -7.34 3.37
N ALA A 47 -1.74 -8.35 4.20
CA ALA A 47 -0.72 -9.23 4.78
C ALA A 47 -0.04 -10.15 3.76
N LEU A 48 -0.60 -10.29 2.55
CA LEU A 48 -0.01 -11.08 1.45
C LEU A 48 0.90 -10.25 0.53
N MET A 49 0.84 -8.93 0.62
CA MET A 49 1.58 -8.00 -0.23
C MET A 49 3.01 -7.77 0.27
N SER A 50 3.88 -7.30 -0.62
CA SER A 50 5.23 -6.88 -0.25
C SER A 50 5.15 -5.53 0.50
N PRO A 51 5.98 -5.28 1.52
CA PRO A 51 6.20 -3.94 2.07
C PRO A 51 6.46 -2.87 1.00
N SER A 52 7.06 -3.24 -0.14
CA SER A 52 7.29 -2.33 -1.27
C SER A 52 6.02 -1.91 -2.00
N ASP A 53 4.94 -2.70 -1.93
CA ASP A 53 3.63 -2.33 -2.50
C ASP A 53 2.93 -1.24 -1.69
N PHE A 54 3.27 -1.13 -0.40
CA PHE A 54 2.76 -0.08 0.51
C PHE A 54 3.62 1.18 0.49
N LEU A 55 4.87 1.09 0.01
CA LEU A 55 5.72 2.25 -0.18
C LEU A 55 4.99 3.17 -1.17
N PRO A 56 4.54 4.36 -0.72
CA PRO A 56 3.81 5.22 -1.61
C PRO A 56 4.78 5.62 -2.73
N LYS A 57 4.29 5.59 -3.99
CA LYS A 57 5.02 6.14 -5.15
C LYS A 57 5.51 7.57 -4.91
N THR A 58 4.98 8.23 -3.87
CA THR A 58 5.46 9.50 -3.37
C THR A 58 6.92 9.46 -2.91
N ILE A 59 7.51 8.35 -2.47
CA ILE A 59 8.95 8.33 -2.11
C ILE A 59 9.83 8.54 -3.34
N GLY A 60 9.44 7.97 -4.48
CA GLY A 60 10.05 8.30 -5.77
C GLY A 60 9.86 9.78 -6.12
N ALA A 61 8.64 10.31 -5.98
CA ALA A 61 8.36 11.73 -6.19
C ALA A 61 9.12 12.65 -5.21
N ILE A 62 9.35 12.21 -3.97
CA ILE A 62 10.11 12.89 -2.92
C ILE A 62 11.58 12.95 -3.30
N ALA A 63 12.16 11.83 -3.78
CA ALA A 63 13.51 11.83 -4.32
C ALA A 63 13.64 12.79 -5.50
N TRP A 64 12.65 12.83 -6.40
CA TRP A 64 12.61 13.79 -7.50
C TRP A 64 12.47 15.24 -7.04
N CYS A 65 11.62 15.54 -6.05
CA CYS A 65 11.47 16.89 -5.50
C CYS A 65 12.74 17.38 -4.79
N ILE A 66 13.44 16.50 -4.07
CA ILE A 66 14.74 16.82 -3.44
C ILE A 66 15.78 17.08 -4.52
N LEU A 67 15.86 16.23 -5.56
CA LEU A 67 16.79 16.41 -6.68
C LEU A 67 16.51 17.69 -7.48
N ILE A 68 15.24 18.03 -7.72
CA ILE A 68 14.84 19.27 -8.39
C ILE A 68 15.20 20.48 -7.53
N SER A 69 14.94 20.42 -6.22
CA SER A 69 15.32 21.49 -5.29
C SER A 69 16.83 21.68 -5.22
N PHE A 70 17.59 20.58 -5.30
CA PHE A 70 19.05 20.60 -5.38
C PHE A 70 19.55 21.21 -6.70
N ALA A 71 18.93 20.85 -7.83
CA ALA A 71 19.27 21.38 -9.15
C ALA A 71 18.93 22.88 -9.30
N ILE A 72 17.81 23.33 -8.74
CA ILE A 72 17.44 24.75 -8.74
C ILE A 72 18.35 25.52 -7.79
N GLY A 73 18.59 25.00 -6.58
CA GLY A 73 19.48 25.62 -5.60
C GLY A 73 20.91 25.76 -6.11
N SER A 74 21.44 24.76 -6.82
CA SER A 74 22.76 24.81 -7.44
C SER A 74 22.80 25.78 -8.64
N ALA A 75 21.76 25.85 -9.46
CA ALA A 75 21.65 26.81 -10.54
C ALA A 75 21.60 28.26 -10.03
N VAL A 76 20.82 28.53 -8.97
CA VAL A 76 20.77 29.86 -8.34
C VAL A 76 22.09 30.20 -7.66
N ALA A 77 22.75 29.25 -6.99
CA ALA A 77 24.08 29.46 -6.40
C ALA A 77 25.17 29.75 -7.44
N LEU A 78 25.08 29.13 -8.62
CA LEU A 78 25.96 29.41 -9.77
C LEU A 78 25.71 30.80 -10.36
N ILE A 79 24.45 31.22 -10.47
CA ILE A 79 24.06 32.54 -11.00
C ILE A 79 24.38 33.66 -9.98
N ALA A 80 24.28 33.38 -8.68
CA ALA A 80 24.49 34.36 -7.61
C ALA A 80 25.96 34.56 -7.22
N VAL A 81 26.89 33.72 -7.71
CA VAL A 81 28.36 33.84 -7.57
C VAL A 81 28.85 34.11 -6.12
N GLY A 82 29.26 33.05 -5.42
CA GLY A 82 30.44 33.11 -4.53
C GLY A 82 30.25 33.10 -3.01
N SER A 83 29.05 33.01 -2.42
CA SER A 83 28.96 33.15 -0.95
C SER A 83 27.72 32.60 -0.25
N ILE A 84 26.92 31.73 -0.88
CA ILE A 84 25.95 30.96 -0.09
C ILE A 84 26.71 29.78 0.53
N SER A 85 26.94 29.83 1.84
CA SER A 85 27.58 28.75 2.57
C SER A 85 26.74 27.49 2.43
N PHE A 86 27.36 26.41 1.94
CA PHE A 86 26.75 25.08 1.80
C PHE A 86 26.01 24.62 3.07
N ASP A 87 26.45 25.10 4.24
CA ASP A 87 25.85 24.87 5.55
C ASP A 87 24.41 25.43 5.69
N VAL A 88 24.10 26.59 5.11
CA VAL A 88 22.74 27.17 5.15
C VAL A 88 21.78 26.36 4.28
N PHE A 89 22.26 25.87 3.15
CA PHE A 89 21.49 25.02 2.24
C PHE A 89 21.19 23.64 2.86
N LEU A 90 22.19 23.02 3.50
CA LEU A 90 22.02 21.77 4.24
C LEU A 90 21.03 21.92 5.41
N LYS A 91 21.11 23.01 6.17
CA LYS A 91 20.21 23.28 7.30
C LYS A 91 18.77 23.52 6.84
N ALA A 92 18.57 24.30 5.77
CA ALA A 92 17.24 24.54 5.23
C ALA A 92 16.64 23.26 4.60
N GLY A 93 17.43 22.52 3.81
CA GLY A 93 16.98 21.27 3.20
C GLY A 93 16.66 20.17 4.22
N SER A 94 17.49 20.01 5.26
CA SER A 94 17.24 19.05 6.34
C SER A 94 16.06 19.42 7.23
N ALA A 95 15.82 20.71 7.49
CA ALA A 95 14.65 21.16 8.24
C ALA A 95 13.34 20.90 7.48
N VAL A 96 13.30 21.16 6.18
CA VAL A 96 12.13 20.82 5.33
C VAL A 96 11.93 19.30 5.25
N PHE A 97 13.02 18.53 5.15
CA PHE A 97 12.95 17.06 5.21
C PHE A 97 12.38 16.56 6.55
N LEU A 98 12.85 17.09 7.69
CA LEU A 98 12.38 16.68 9.01
C LEU A 98 10.91 17.05 9.26
N ILE A 99 10.51 18.29 8.94
CA ILE A 99 9.11 18.72 9.07
C ILE A 99 8.23 17.83 8.19
N TYR A 100 8.68 17.49 6.98
CA TYR A 100 7.90 16.67 6.06
C TYR A 100 7.85 15.19 6.46
N VAL A 101 8.93 14.60 7.00
CA VAL A 101 8.93 13.24 7.58
C VAL A 101 8.02 13.16 8.81
N LEU A 102 7.97 14.22 9.61
CA LEU A 102 7.11 14.28 10.80
C LEU A 102 5.63 14.53 10.43
N VAL A 103 5.36 15.34 9.40
CA VAL A 103 4.00 15.68 8.95
C VAL A 103 3.41 14.58 8.04
N LEU A 104 4.21 14.00 7.14
CA LEU A 104 3.87 12.78 6.43
C LEU A 104 4.30 11.59 7.26
N ARG A 105 3.58 11.32 8.36
CA ARG A 105 3.64 9.99 8.98
C ARG A 105 3.50 8.96 7.85
N PRO A 106 4.42 7.98 7.73
CA PRO A 106 4.14 6.83 6.89
C PRO A 106 2.81 6.27 7.38
N TRP A 107 1.81 6.28 6.50
CA TRP A 107 0.48 5.78 6.82
C TRP A 107 0.64 4.44 7.53
N ASP A 108 0.18 4.37 8.77
CA ASP A 108 0.45 3.21 9.61
C ASP A 108 -0.50 2.08 9.19
N TYR A 109 -0.13 1.37 8.12
CA TYR A 109 -0.85 0.21 7.63
C TYR A 109 -0.79 -0.99 8.60
N ARG A 110 -0.14 -0.86 9.77
CA ARG A 110 -0.06 -1.95 10.76
C ARG A 110 -1.42 -2.46 11.16
N ASP A 111 -2.39 -1.59 11.40
CA ASP A 111 -3.72 -2.03 11.82
C ASP A 111 -4.42 -2.85 10.72
N GLU A 112 -4.28 -2.42 9.46
CA GLU A 112 -4.84 -3.14 8.30
C GLU A 112 -4.12 -4.48 8.05
N ILE A 113 -2.79 -4.50 8.20
CA ILE A 113 -1.98 -5.72 8.11
C ILE A 113 -2.33 -6.69 9.24
N ASN A 114 -2.51 -6.20 10.48
CA ASN A 114 -2.87 -7.04 11.63
C ASN A 114 -4.27 -7.63 11.47
N ALA A 115 -5.25 -6.82 11.06
CA ALA A 115 -6.60 -7.31 10.77
C ALA A 115 -6.61 -8.32 9.60
N SER A 116 -5.71 -8.16 8.64
CA SER A 116 -5.50 -9.11 7.56
C SER A 116 -4.88 -10.42 8.04
N LEU A 117 -3.82 -10.35 8.87
CA LEU A 117 -3.21 -11.52 9.49
C LEU A 117 -4.22 -12.31 10.31
N GLU A 118 -5.05 -11.63 11.11
CA GLU A 118 -6.07 -12.29 11.93
C GLU A 118 -7.09 -13.06 11.07
N ARG A 119 -7.50 -12.52 9.92
CA ARG A 119 -8.36 -13.25 8.97
C ARG A 119 -7.66 -14.42 8.31
N LEU A 120 -6.37 -14.28 7.99
CA LEU A 120 -5.59 -15.34 7.37
C LEU A 120 -5.27 -16.50 8.33
N LYS A 121 -5.38 -16.29 9.65
CA LYS A 121 -5.33 -17.38 10.64
C LYS A 121 -6.53 -18.33 10.53
N ASP A 122 -7.67 -17.87 10.01
CA ASP A 122 -8.82 -18.74 9.77
C ASP A 122 -8.58 -19.61 8.51
N GLU A 123 -8.43 -20.91 8.71
CA GLU A 123 -8.25 -21.88 7.63
C GLU A 123 -9.39 -21.86 6.61
N LYS A 124 -10.64 -21.60 7.05
CA LYS A 124 -11.79 -21.51 6.14
C LYS A 124 -11.65 -20.33 5.20
N TYR A 125 -11.20 -19.19 5.72
CA TYR A 125 -10.95 -18.00 4.93
C TYR A 125 -9.81 -18.23 3.93
N LEU A 126 -8.69 -18.80 4.39
CA LEU A 126 -7.54 -19.11 3.54
C LEU A 126 -7.91 -20.06 2.39
N ASN A 127 -8.68 -21.10 2.70
CA ASN A 127 -9.14 -22.07 1.71
C ASN A 127 -10.11 -21.45 0.71
N ALA A 128 -11.02 -20.58 1.17
CA ALA A 128 -11.88 -19.82 0.28
C ALA A 128 -11.08 -18.87 -0.61
N LEU A 129 -10.05 -18.21 -0.08
CA LEU A 129 -9.19 -17.31 -0.83
C LEU A 129 -8.46 -18.04 -1.95
N LYS A 130 -7.90 -19.22 -1.66
CA LYS A 130 -7.26 -20.10 -2.66
C LYS A 130 -8.23 -20.64 -3.71
N LYS A 131 -9.49 -20.89 -3.32
CA LYS A 131 -10.53 -21.42 -4.23
C LYS A 131 -11.04 -20.39 -5.21
N TYR A 132 -11.29 -19.16 -4.75
CA TYR A 132 -11.97 -18.12 -5.54
C TYR A 132 -11.02 -17.08 -6.15
N GLY A 133 -9.81 -16.92 -5.60
CA GLY A 133 -8.85 -15.90 -6.02
C GLY A 133 -7.47 -16.45 -6.36
N LYS A 134 -6.60 -15.57 -6.86
CA LYS A 134 -5.16 -15.83 -6.91
C LYS A 134 -4.55 -15.49 -5.57
N CYS A 135 -4.08 -16.50 -4.85
CA CYS A 135 -3.34 -16.32 -3.60
C CYS A 135 -1.85 -16.18 -3.92
N ASP A 136 -1.48 -15.06 -4.52
CA ASP A 136 -0.09 -14.74 -4.82
C ASP A 136 0.55 -14.15 -3.56
N ILE A 137 1.30 -14.97 -2.82
CA ILE A 137 1.95 -14.58 -1.57
C ILE A 137 3.32 -13.99 -1.91
N ALA A 138 3.55 -12.70 -1.61
CA ALA A 138 4.86 -12.09 -1.82
C ALA A 138 5.90 -12.70 -0.86
N PRO A 139 7.15 -12.94 -1.30
CA PRO A 139 8.18 -13.64 -0.53
C PRO A 139 8.58 -12.92 0.77
N ASP A 140 8.43 -11.60 0.81
CA ASP A 140 8.72 -10.70 1.92
C ASP A 140 7.47 -10.24 2.70
N SER A 141 6.31 -10.85 2.41
CA SER A 141 5.02 -10.54 3.01
C SER A 141 4.97 -10.76 4.52
N ALA A 142 4.09 -10.03 5.19
CA ALA A 142 3.87 -10.17 6.64
C ALA A 142 3.36 -11.58 7.00
N TYR A 143 2.53 -12.18 6.15
CA TYR A 143 1.99 -13.52 6.34
C TYR A 143 3.09 -14.61 6.33
N LEU A 144 4.04 -14.55 5.40
CA LEU A 144 5.17 -15.51 5.39
C LEU A 144 6.06 -15.37 6.62
N LYS A 145 6.34 -14.13 7.04
CA LYS A 145 7.10 -13.87 8.28
C LYS A 145 6.38 -14.45 9.50
N PHE A 146 5.06 -14.31 9.56
CA PHE A 146 4.24 -14.90 10.62
C PHE A 146 4.34 -16.44 10.65
N ILE A 147 4.11 -17.11 9.51
CA ILE A 147 4.22 -18.58 9.43
C ILE A 147 5.61 -19.09 9.78
N ASN A 148 6.66 -18.44 9.28
CA ASN A 148 8.04 -18.86 9.53
C ASN A 148 8.45 -18.61 10.97
N SER A 149 7.91 -17.57 11.61
CA SER A 149 8.08 -17.33 13.04
C SER A 149 7.45 -18.46 13.85
N ASP A 150 6.20 -18.82 13.59
CA ASP A 150 5.50 -19.90 14.32
C ASP A 150 6.23 -21.26 14.23
N LYS A 151 6.81 -21.57 13.06
CA LYS A 151 7.56 -22.82 12.84
C LYS A 151 8.87 -22.91 13.62
N ASN A 152 9.46 -21.79 14.04
CA ASN A 152 10.70 -21.77 14.81
C ASN A 152 10.46 -21.93 16.33
N TYR A 153 9.20 -21.95 16.78
CA TYR A 153 8.82 -22.18 18.17
C TYR A 153 8.27 -23.61 18.43
N VAL A 154 8.46 -24.53 17.48
CA VAL A 154 8.10 -25.96 17.59
C VAL A 154 9.36 -26.81 17.63
#